data_AF-A0A7J7MJ56-F1
#
_entry.id   AF-A0A7J7MJ56-F1
#
_cell.length_a   1.000
_cell.length_b   1.000
_cell.length_c   1.000
_cell.angle_alpha   90.00
_cell.angle_beta   90.00
_cell.angle_gamma   90.00
#
_symmetry.space_group_name_H-M   'P 1'
#
loop_
_entity.id
_entity.type
_entity.pdbx_description
1 polymer ?
#
loop_
_entity_poly.entity_id
_entity_poly.type
_entity_poly.pdbx_seq_one_letter_code
_entity_poly.pdbx_strand_id
1 'polypeptide(L)' 'MEEDARKLLHSGNGAHVDLNRVGVPLLEIVSELNMRIDIEATEYAAEIQRLVCYF' A
#
# COMPACT_ATOMS: atom_id res chain seq x y z
N MET A 1 -5.20 1.02 12.91
CA MET A 1 -4.12 0.02 12.84
C MET A 1 -4.73 -1.22 12.22
N GLU A 2 -4.22 -1.60 11.07
CA GLU A 2 -4.75 -2.72 10.29
C GLU A 2 -3.67 -3.80 10.15
N GLU A 3 -4.07 -4.96 9.65
CA GLU A 3 -3.16 -6.08 9.40
C GLU A 3 -3.14 -6.39 7.91
N ASP A 4 -1.95 -6.67 7.38
CA ASP A 4 -1.77 -7.06 5.99
C ASP A 4 -2.34 -8.47 5.74
N ALA A 5 -2.81 -8.67 4.52
CA ALA A 5 -3.38 -9.92 4.07
C ALA A 5 -2.33 -10.83 3.42
N ARG A 6 -2.80 -12.01 2.99
CA ARG A 6 -1.99 -12.96 2.22
C ARG A 6 -1.74 -12.46 0.81
N LYS A 7 -0.57 -12.79 0.26
CA LYS A 7 -0.26 -12.56 -1.15
C LYS A 7 -0.79 -13.73 -1.98
N LEU A 8 -1.50 -13.41 -3.07
CA LEU A 8 -2.04 -14.38 -4.01
C LEU A 8 -1.27 -14.30 -5.33
N LEU A 9 -0.69 -15.43 -5.76
CA LEU A 9 0.00 -15.56 -7.04
C LEU A 9 -0.82 -16.47 -7.96
N HIS A 10 -1.44 -15.90 -8.98
CA HIS A 10 -2.17 -16.68 -9.97
C HIS A 10 -1.21 -17.28 -11.00
N SER A 11 -1.32 -18.59 -11.28
CA SER A 11 -0.48 -19.28 -12.27
C SER A 11 -1.26 -20.39 -12.95
N GLY A 12 -1.41 -20.30 -14.27
CA GLY A 12 -1.94 -21.36 -15.15
C GLY A 12 -3.19 -22.07 -14.62
N ASN A 13 -3.00 -23.17 -13.90
CA ASN A 13 -4.05 -24.04 -13.39
C ASN A 13 -4.48 -23.76 -11.93
N GLY A 14 -4.05 -22.66 -11.30
CA GLY A 14 -4.44 -22.37 -9.93
C GLY A 14 -3.84 -21.09 -9.34
N ALA A 15 -3.95 -20.96 -8.02
CA ALA A 15 -3.36 -19.86 -7.27
C ALA A 15 -2.48 -20.39 -6.14
N HIS A 16 -1.28 -19.83 -6.02
CA HIS A 16 -0.40 -20.04 -4.88
C HIS A 16 -0.68 -18.97 -3.83
N VAL A 17 -0.76 -19.40 -2.58
CA VAL A 17 -0.99 -18.52 -1.43
C VAL A 17 0.31 -18.37 -0.67
N ASP A 18 0.81 -17.15 -0.58
CA ASP A 18 1.97 -16.78 0.23
C ASP A 18 1.49 -16.04 1.49
N LEU A 19 1.77 -16.63 2.65
CA LEU A 19 1.33 -16.13 3.96
C LEU A 19 2.38 -15.29 4.69
N ASN A 20 3.56 -15.05 4.10
CA ASN A 20 4.66 -14.35 4.78
C ASN A 20 4.32 -12.94 5.26
N ARG A 21 3.30 -12.31 4.66
CA ARG A 21 2.85 -10.95 5.02
C ARG A 21 1.61 -10.92 5.92
N VAL A 22 0.96 -12.06 6.19
CA VAL A 22 -0.27 -12.07 7.00
C VAL A 22 0.02 -11.57 8.41
N GLY A 23 -0.76 -10.60 8.88
CA GLY A 23 -0.63 -10.06 10.24
C GLY A 23 0.49 -9.02 10.39
N VAL A 24 1.19 -8.65 9.30
CA VAL A 24 2.12 -7.51 9.33
C VAL A 24 1.32 -6.24 9.63
N PRO A 25 1.72 -5.43 10.62
CA PRO A 25 0.97 -4.22 10.97
C PRO A 25 1.04 -3.19 9.85
N LEU A 26 -0.12 -2.62 9.51
CA LEU A 26 -0.29 -1.58 8.51
C LEU A 26 -0.86 -0.29 9.14
N LEU A 27 -0.43 0.83 8.57
CA LEU A 27 -1.00 2.14 8.79
C LEU A 27 -1.74 2.59 7.52
N GLU A 28 -3.05 2.80 7.64
CA GLU A 28 -3.86 3.36 6.58
C GLU A 28 -3.91 4.89 6.70
N ILE A 29 -3.51 5.60 5.65
CA ILE A 29 -3.53 7.07 5.57
C ILE A 29 -4.58 7.46 4.53
N VAL A 30 -5.61 8.17 4.95
CA VAL A 30 -6.69 8.67 4.09
C VAL A 30 -6.50 10.17 3.87
N SER A 31 -6.29 10.58 2.63
CA SER A 31 -6.16 12.00 2.27
C SER A 31 -7.53 12.67 2.10
N GLU A 32 -7.56 13.99 2.30
CA GLU A 32 -8.70 14.80 1.86
C GLU A 32 -8.77 14.88 0.32
N LEU A 33 -9.95 15.20 -0.22
CA LEU A 33 -10.19 15.32 -1.67
C LEU A 33 -9.67 16.67 -2.22
N ASN A 34 -8.36 16.90 -2.11
CA ASN A 34 -7.72 18.15 -2.52
C ASN A 34 -6.94 18.05 -3.84
N MET A 35 -6.62 16.84 -4.28
CA MET A 35 -5.92 16.62 -5.56
C MET A 35 -6.90 16.72 -6.73
N ARG A 36 -6.54 17.46 -7.76
CA ARG A 36 -7.37 17.74 -8.95
C ARG A 36 -6.76 17.19 -10.23
N ILE A 37 -5.46 16.94 -10.24
CA ILE A 37 -4.71 16.38 -11.37
C ILE A 37 -3.80 15.22 -10.91
N ASP A 38 -3.39 14.39 -11.86
CA ASP A 38 -2.60 13.17 -11.64
C ASP A 38 -1.21 13.43 -11.03
N ILE A 39 -0.54 14.51 -11.43
CA ILE A 39 0.78 14.87 -10.92
C ILE A 39 0.75 15.18 -9.41
N GLU A 40 -0.30 15.84 -8.91
CA GLU A 40 -0.45 16.16 -7.49
C GLU A 40 -0.55 14.87 -6.63
N ALA A 41 -1.22 13.83 -7.13
CA ALA A 41 -1.31 12.55 -6.43
C ALA A 41 0.03 11.81 -6.36
N THR A 42 0.84 11.94 -7.42
CA THR A 42 2.19 11.35 -7.48
C THR A 42 3.12 12.06 -6.49
N GLU A 43 3.10 13.39 -6.46
CA GLU A 43 3.88 14.20 -5.53
C GLU A 43 3.48 13.96 -4.08
N TYR A 44 2.18 13.87 -3.80
CA TYR A 44 1.65 13.55 -2.47
C TYR A 44 2.16 12.18 -1.98
N ALA A 45 2.06 11.13 -2.80
CA ALA A 45 2.54 9.80 -2.43
C ALA A 45 4.07 9.77 -2.21
N ALA A 46 4.83 10.50 -3.02
CA ALA A 46 6.27 10.63 -2.86
C ALA A 46 6.64 11.33 -1.55
N GLU A 47 5.93 12.40 -1.17
CA GLU A 47 6.21 13.10 0.08
C GLU A 47 5.81 12.27 1.30
N ILE A 48 4.68 11.54 1.26
CA ILE A 48 4.32 10.58 2.32
C ILE A 48 5.41 9.51 2.48
N GLN A 49 5.92 8.94 1.38
CA GLN A 49 7.04 7.98 1.45
C GLN A 49 8.27 8.64 2.07
N ARG A 50 8.60 9.88 1.69
CA ARG A 50 9.77 10.58 2.21
C ARG A 50 9.65 10.86 3.70
N LEU A 51 8.47 11.25 4.16
CA LEU A 51 8.18 11.45 5.58
C LEU A 51 8.31 10.15 6.37
N VAL A 52 7.72 9.04 5.90
CA VAL A 52 7.72 7.77 6.65
C VAL A 52 9.07 7.06 6.63
N CYS A 53 9.87 7.23 5.58
CA CYS A 53 11.16 6.52 5.45
C CYS A 53 12.35 7.27 6.02
N TYR A 54 12.29 8.60 6.15
CA TYR A 54 13.44 9.42 6.56
C TYR A 54 13.22 10.25 7.82
N PHE A 55 11.97 10.47 8.24
CA PHE A 55 11.65 11.09 9.53
C PHE A 55 11.05 10.04 10.47
#